data_AF-A0A2A6RG10-F1
#
_entry.id   AF-A0A2A6RG10-F1
#
_cell.length_a   1.000
_cell.length_b   1.000
_cell.length_c   1.000
_cell.angle_alpha   90.00
_cell.angle_beta   90.00
_cell.angle_gamma   90.00
#
_symmetry.space_group_name_H-M   'P 1'
#
loop_
_entity.id
_entity.type
_entity.pdbx_description
1 polymer ?
#
loop_
_entity_poly.entity_id
_entity_poly.type
_entity_poly.pdbx_seq_one_letter_code
_entity_poly.pdbx_strand_id
1 'polypeptide(L)'
;MSVYDSMISLDVELAEATIQTLNRCRDSIEQELNAMLNSSNSVVATWEGNSRVQFEAQWQEAQDRLRQIIDQITLLSQGLERTKERFREAAASFG
;
A
#
# COMPACT_ATOMS: atom_id res chain seq x y z
N MET A 1 32.11 -15.02 28.62
CA MET A 1 31.44 -15.22 27.31
C MET A 1 30.04 -14.63 27.48
N SER A 2 29.87 -13.34 27.17
CA SER A 2 28.58 -12.65 27.35
C SER A 2 27.70 -12.99 26.15
N VAL A 3 26.63 -13.73 26.41
CA VAL A 3 25.62 -14.19 25.43
C VAL A 3 24.45 -13.21 25.36
N TYR A 4 24.64 -11.98 25.86
CA TYR A 4 23.59 -10.97 25.81
C TYR A 4 23.77 -10.07 24.59
N ASP A 5 22.67 -9.99 23.87
CA ASP A 5 22.32 -8.97 22.90
C ASP A 5 22.69 -9.32 21.46
N SER A 6 21.90 -10.23 20.88
CA SER A 6 21.42 -10.02 19.51
C SER A 6 20.72 -8.66 19.47
N MET A 7 21.51 -7.59 19.44
CA MET A 7 21.11 -6.21 19.32
C MET A 7 20.13 -6.19 18.15
N ILE A 8 18.84 -6.05 18.46
CA ILE A 8 17.81 -5.95 17.45
C ILE A 8 18.11 -4.61 16.77
N SER A 9 18.86 -4.67 15.68
CA SER A 9 19.30 -3.50 14.93
C SER A 9 18.34 -3.35 13.75
N LEU A 10 17.38 -2.44 13.88
CA LEU A 10 16.66 -1.96 12.71
C LEU A 10 17.55 -0.94 12.00
N ASP A 11 17.87 -1.21 10.74
CA ASP A 11 18.42 -0.19 9.85
C ASP A 11 17.32 0.82 9.50
N VAL A 12 17.38 1.98 10.15
CA VAL A 12 16.39 3.06 10.03
C VAL A 12 16.36 3.63 8.61
N GLU A 13 17.50 3.69 7.93
CA GLU A 13 17.60 4.20 6.56
C GLU A 13 16.95 3.22 5.57
N LEU A 14 17.22 1.93 5.73
CA LEU A 14 16.57 0.88 4.94
C LEU A 14 15.05 0.84 5.20
N ALA A 15 14.62 1.01 6.45
CA ALA A 15 13.20 1.11 6.80
C ALA A 15 12.54 2.31 6.10
N GLU A 16 13.19 3.47 6.13
CA GLU A 16 12.69 4.68 5.47
C GLU A 16 12.61 4.54 3.94
N ALA A 17 13.63 3.95 3.30
CA ALA A 17 13.62 3.65 1.87
C ALA A 17 12.49 2.66 1.49
N THR A 18 12.22 1.69 2.36
CA THR A 18 11.14 0.72 2.17
C THR A 18 9.77 1.40 2.28
N ILE A 19 9.56 2.27 3.27
CA ILE A 19 8.34 3.08 3.43
C ILE A 19 8.09 3.93 2.18
N GLN A 20 9.12 4.63 1.68
CA GLN A 20 9.02 5.42 0.46
C GLN A 20 8.66 4.57 -0.76
N THR A 21 9.14 3.33 -0.83
CA THR A 21 8.80 2.39 -1.91
C THR A 21 7.35 1.92 -1.82
N LEU A 22 6.87 1.59 -0.62
CA LEU A 22 5.47 1.23 -0.37
C LEU A 22 4.52 2.37 -0.72
N ASN A 23 4.84 3.60 -0.29
CA ASN A 23 4.03 4.78 -0.59
C ASN A 23 3.97 5.06 -2.09
N ARG A 24 5.10 4.99 -2.81
CA ARG A 24 5.12 5.13 -4.28
C ARG A 24 4.30 4.06 -4.98
N CYS A 25 4.35 2.81 -4.51
CA CYS A 25 3.55 1.73 -5.05
C CYS A 25 2.04 1.99 -4.86
N ARG A 26 1.64 2.41 -3.65
CA ARG A 26 0.26 2.80 -3.35
C ARG A 26 -0.21 3.91 -4.30
N ASP A 27 0.54 5.00 -4.41
CA ASP A 27 0.17 6.15 -5.22
C ASP A 27 0.06 5.79 -6.71
N SER A 28 0.93 4.91 -7.19
CA SER A 28 0.85 4.38 -8.56
C SER A 28 -0.41 3.54 -8.77
N ILE A 29 -0.77 2.66 -7.83
CA ILE A 29 -1.99 1.85 -7.94
C ILE A 29 -3.23 2.76 -7.93
N GLU A 30 -3.27 3.78 -7.08
CA GLU A 30 -4.37 4.75 -7.03
C GLU A 30 -4.53 5.51 -8.35
N GLN A 31 -3.41 5.96 -8.95
CA GLN A 31 -3.43 6.64 -10.24
C GLN A 31 -3.96 5.73 -11.35
N GLU A 32 -3.45 4.50 -11.44
CA GLU A 32 -3.89 3.53 -12.44
C GLU A 32 -5.35 3.12 -12.24
N LEU A 33 -5.82 2.98 -10.99
CA LEU A 33 -7.23 2.72 -10.70
C LEU A 33 -8.14 3.83 -11.21
N ASN A 34 -7.75 5.09 -11.01
CA ASN A 34 -8.48 6.24 -11.53
C ASN A 34 -8.49 6.29 -13.06
N ALA A 35 -7.36 5.95 -13.70
CA ALA A 35 -7.27 5.85 -15.15
C ALA A 35 -8.19 4.75 -15.71
N MET A 36 -8.17 3.57 -15.09
CA MET A 36 -9.05 2.46 -15.47
C MET A 36 -10.53 2.81 -15.27
N LEU A 37 -10.90 3.50 -14.19
CA LEU A 37 -12.27 3.99 -13.96
C LEU A 37 -12.76 4.88 -15.11
N ASN A 38 -11.95 5.85 -15.52
CA ASN A 38 -12.31 6.75 -16.61
C ASN A 38 -12.44 6.02 -17.95
N SER A 39 -11.50 5.11 -18.25
CA SER A 39 -11.55 4.30 -19.47
C SER A 39 -12.75 3.35 -19.48
N SER A 40 -13.04 2.70 -18.36
CA SER A 40 -14.14 1.75 -18.19
C SER A 40 -15.50 2.43 -18.37
N ASN A 41 -15.69 3.59 -17.73
CA ASN A 41 -16.92 4.39 -17.89
C ASN A 41 -17.17 4.80 -19.35
N SER A 42 -16.10 5.08 -20.10
CA SER A 42 -16.22 5.43 -21.52
C SER A 42 -16.74 4.27 -22.37
N VAL A 43 -16.29 3.04 -22.09
CA VAL A 43 -16.74 1.83 -22.81
C VAL A 43 -18.16 1.46 -22.40
N VAL A 44 -18.44 1.44 -21.09
CA VAL A 44 -19.76 1.11 -20.52
C VAL A 44 -20.86 2.02 -21.07
N ALA A 45 -20.57 3.31 -21.28
CA ALA A 45 -21.51 4.26 -21.86
C ALA A 45 -21.97 3.91 -23.29
N THR A 46 -21.21 3.09 -24.01
CA THR A 46 -21.54 2.64 -25.37
C THR A 46 -22.31 1.32 -25.42
N TRP A 47 -22.42 0.62 -24.29
CA TRP A 47 -23.03 -0.70 -24.21
C TRP A 47 -24.46 -0.64 -23.68
N GLU A 48 -25.35 -1.39 -24.31
CA GLU A 48 -26.73 -1.59 -23.86
C GLU A 48 -26.97 -3.07 -23.53
N GLY A 49 -27.89 -3.33 -22.60
CA GLY A 49 -28.33 -4.70 -22.26
C GLY A 49 -27.48 -5.44 -21.22
N ASN A 50 -27.72 -6.76 -21.09
CA ASN A 50 -27.22 -7.57 -19.98
C ASN A 50 -25.69 -7.70 -19.90
N SER A 51 -24.97 -7.61 -21.03
CA SER A 51 -23.50 -7.69 -21.04
C SER A 51 -22.85 -6.52 -20.29
N ARG A 52 -23.48 -5.34 -20.32
CA ARG A 52 -23.05 -4.18 -19.55
C ARG A 52 -23.12 -4.45 -18.04
N VAL A 53 -24.26 -4.96 -17.58
CA VAL A 53 -24.50 -5.23 -16.15
C VAL A 53 -23.49 -6.25 -15.61
N GLN A 54 -23.19 -7.30 -16.38
CA GLN A 54 -22.19 -8.30 -15.99
C GLN A 54 -20.78 -7.70 -15.89
N PHE A 55 -20.40 -6.86 -16.85
CA PHE A 55 -19.12 -6.17 -16.82
C PHE A 55 -19.04 -5.18 -15.65
N GLU A 56 -20.07 -4.37 -15.41
CA GLU A 56 -20.13 -3.43 -14.27
C GLU A 56 -19.95 -4.16 -12.93
N ALA A 57 -20.56 -5.35 -12.77
CA ALA A 57 -20.39 -6.17 -11.57
C ALA A 57 -18.94 -6.67 -11.39
N GLN A 58 -18.33 -7.20 -12.45
CA GLN A 58 -16.92 -7.64 -12.42
C GLN A 58 -15.97 -6.46 -12.18
N TRP A 59 -16.28 -5.32 -12.78
CA TRP A 59 -15.51 -4.08 -12.62
C TRP A 59 -15.57 -3.57 -11.18
N GLN A 60 -16.74 -3.60 -10.56
CA GLN A 60 -16.89 -3.23 -9.15
C GLN A 60 -16.08 -4.15 -8.24
N GLU A 61 -16.10 -5.46 -8.48
CA GLU A 61 -15.30 -6.43 -7.72
C GLU A 61 -13.80 -6.15 -7.85
N ALA A 62 -13.34 -5.82 -9.06
CA ALA A 62 -11.94 -5.46 -9.30
C ALA A 62 -11.53 -4.18 -8.55
N GLN A 63 -12.39 -3.16 -8.53
CA GLN A 63 -12.15 -1.93 -7.76
C GLN A 63 -12.01 -2.23 -6.26
N ASP A 64 -12.89 -3.06 -5.71
CA ASP A 64 -12.88 -3.39 -4.30
C ASP A 64 -11.61 -4.16 -3.91
N ARG A 65 -11.16 -5.11 -4.76
CA ARG A 65 -9.88 -5.82 -4.57
C ARG A 65 -8.68 -4.87 -4.62
N LEU A 66 -8.67 -3.89 -5.52
CA LEU A 66 -7.58 -2.92 -5.62
C LEU A 66 -7.52 -1.98 -4.41
N ARG A 67 -8.68 -1.54 -3.92
CA ARG A 67 -8.78 -0.75 -2.67
C ARG A 67 -8.25 -1.53 -1.47
N GLN A 68 -8.57 -2.82 -1.36
CA GLN A 68 -8.03 -3.68 -0.30
C GLN A 68 -6.49 -3.76 -0.35
N ILE A 69 -5.89 -3.82 -1.55
CA ILE A 69 -4.43 -3.81 -1.70
C ILE A 69 -3.83 -2.47 -1.25
N ILE A 70 -4.45 -1.35 -1.64
CA ILE A 70 -4.05 0.00 -1.19
C ILE A 70 -4.07 0.10 0.34
N ASP A 71 -5.13 -0.40 0.97
CA ASP A 71 -5.28 -0.41 2.43
C ASP A 71 -4.19 -1.26 3.09
N GLN A 72 -3.90 -2.45 2.55
CA GLN A 72 -2.84 -3.33 3.05
C GLN A 72 -1.44 -2.67 2.95
N ILE A 73 -1.13 -2.05 1.82
CA ILE A 73 0.14 -1.31 1.63
C ILE A 73 0.24 -0.16 2.65
N THR A 74 -0.86 0.56 2.87
CA THR A 74 -0.94 1.65 3.85
C THR A 74 -0.69 1.14 5.27
N LEU A 75 -1.29 0.02 5.66
CA LEU A 75 -1.08 -0.59 6.98
C LEU A 75 0.37 -1.05 7.18
N LEU A 76 0.98 -1.64 6.15
CA LEU A 76 2.40 -2.05 6.20
C LEU A 76 3.31 -0.85 6.36
N SER A 77 3.10 0.20 5.56
CA SER A 77 3.85 1.46 5.64
C SER A 77 3.76 2.09 7.03
N GLN A 78 2.56 2.20 7.60
CA GLN A 78 2.33 2.72 8.96
C GLN A 78 2.92 1.81 10.06
N GLY A 79 2.90 0.49 9.87
CA GLY A 79 3.53 -0.46 10.79
C GLY A 79 5.04 -0.26 10.85
N LEU A 80 5.66 -0.07 9.69
CA LEU A 80 7.09 0.16 9.57
C LEU A 80 7.49 1.54 10.12
N GLU A 81 6.69 2.58 9.87
CA GLU A 81 6.92 3.92 10.42
C GLU A 81 6.89 3.92 11.96
N ARG A 82 5.90 3.26 12.57
CA ARG A 82 5.84 3.09 14.03
C ARG A 82 7.02 2.31 14.59
N THR A 83 7.48 1.30 13.85
CA THR A 83 8.64 0.49 14.27
C THR A 83 9.90 1.34 14.21
N LYS A 84 10.12 2.06 13.11
CA LYS A 84 11.22 3.02 12.93
C LYS A 84 11.29 4.04 14.07
N GLU A 85 10.15 4.63 14.44
CA GLU A 85 10.10 5.64 15.50
C GLU A 85 10.49 5.06 16.87
N ARG A 86 9.99 3.87 17.22
CA ARG A 86 10.38 3.18 18.46
C ARG A 86 11.88 2.90 18.53
N PHE A 87 12.51 2.58 17.39
CA PHE A 87 13.97 2.38 17.35
C PHE A 87 14.74 3.68 17.50
N ARG A 88 14.27 4.80 16.91
CA ARG A 88 14.87 6.13 17.09
C ARG A 88 14.79 6.58 18.55
N GLU A 89 13.62 6.43 19.18
CA GLU A 89 13.42 6.75 20.61
C GLU A 89 14.31 5.90 21.51
N ALA A 90 14.38 4.59 21.27
CA ALA A 90 15.26 3.70 22.02
C ALA A 90 16.74 4.11 21.88
N ALA A 91 17.21 4.36 20.65
CA ALA A 91 18.59 4.80 20.41
C ALA A 91 18.92 6.12 21.12
N ALA A 92 17.98 7.08 21.14
CA ALA A 92 18.14 8.36 21.83
C ALA A 92 18.17 8.21 23.36
N SER A 93 17.57 7.17 23.93
CA SER A 93 17.56 6.91 25.38
C SER A 93 18.81 6.23 25.91
N PHE A 94 19.62 5.60 25.05
CA PHE A 94 20.86 4.90 25.39
C PHE A 94 22.14 5.67 25.01
N GLY A 95 22.03 6.79 24.28
CA GLY A 95 23.13 7.71 23.96
C GLY A 95 23.24 8.83 24.98
#